data_AF-A0A6L3AAK0-F1
#
_entry.id   AF-A0A6L3AAK0-F1
#
_cell.length_a   1.000
_cell.length_b   1.000
_cell.length_c   1.000
_cell.angle_alpha   90.00
_cell.angle_beta   90.00
_cell.angle_gamma   90.00
#
_symmetry.space_group_name_H-M   'P 1'
#
loop_
_entity.id
_entity.type
_entity.pdbx_description
1 polymer ?
#
loop_
_entity_poly.entity_id
_entity_poly.type
_entity_poly.pdbx_seq_one_letter_code
_entity_poly.pdbx_strand_id
1 'polypeptide(L)'
;MFRRRPLPVVSRAAALLFGLAIALVSAPLLMPVFPFGDELKVGAAAPRTIEATESVTYASNALTAAARDQAAADVPGVYLPPDSAVSQQRASALKAFLEEVRAIRMRPGLSSQEQVVQIGALASGSGLAAAGRTSLVAIERSEFDAFVTRAASALEGIMKAGVKDSEIEARIDQFLATPANAPASTAEQTALRELMQAFVAPNVRLDEEATRRARDEARAATALVYQTYAVGQVIVTEGQ
;
A
#
# COMPACT_ATOMS: atom_id res chain seq x y z
N MET A 1 -65.36 96.44 -20.52
CA MET A 1 -64.34 95.99 -19.54
C MET A 1 -63.69 94.71 -20.07
N PHE A 2 -62.41 94.76 -20.48
CA PHE A 2 -61.68 93.59 -21.01
C PHE A 2 -61.09 92.75 -19.85
N ARG A 3 -61.46 91.47 -19.75
CA ARG A 3 -60.85 90.49 -18.83
C ARG A 3 -59.50 90.02 -19.39
N ARG A 4 -58.40 90.27 -18.66
CA ARG A 4 -57.07 89.68 -18.94
C ARG A 4 -57.07 88.21 -18.50
N ARG A 5 -56.65 87.30 -19.39
CA ARG A 5 -56.40 85.88 -19.06
C ARG A 5 -55.04 85.77 -18.33
N PRO A 6 -54.92 84.96 -17.25
CA PRO A 6 -53.65 84.75 -16.58
C PRO A 6 -52.70 83.93 -17.46
N LEU A 7 -51.42 84.32 -17.49
CA LEU A 7 -50.37 83.57 -18.18
C LEU A 7 -50.06 82.27 -17.41
N PRO A 8 -49.84 81.14 -18.10
CA PRO A 8 -49.50 79.88 -17.45
C PRO A 8 -48.10 79.98 -16.81
N VAL A 9 -48.00 79.58 -15.54
CA VAL A 9 -46.79 79.69 -14.69
C VAL A 9 -45.65 78.77 -15.15
N VAL A 10 -45.92 77.79 -16.01
CA VAL A 10 -44.92 76.84 -16.52
C VAL A 10 -45.18 76.56 -18.00
N SER A 11 -44.14 76.68 -18.83
CA SER A 11 -44.23 76.35 -20.27
C SER A 11 -44.27 74.83 -20.47
N ARG A 12 -45.01 74.35 -21.47
CA ARG A 12 -45.07 72.91 -21.82
C ARG A 12 -43.67 72.32 -22.08
N ALA A 13 -42.74 73.14 -22.58
CA ALA A 13 -41.35 72.76 -22.79
C ALA A 13 -40.59 72.51 -21.48
N ALA A 14 -40.82 73.32 -20.44
CA ALA A 14 -40.20 73.12 -19.14
C ALA A 14 -40.71 71.84 -18.45
N ALA A 15 -42.01 71.53 -18.58
CA ALA A 15 -42.57 70.29 -18.07
C ALA A 15 -42.02 69.04 -18.78
N LEU A 16 -41.83 69.11 -20.11
CA LEU A 16 -41.22 68.02 -20.89
C LEU A 16 -39.73 67.82 -20.53
N LEU A 17 -38.97 68.90 -20.37
CA LEU A 17 -37.56 68.82 -19.95
C LEU A 17 -37.43 68.24 -18.55
N PHE A 18 -38.32 68.61 -17.63
CA PHE A 18 -38.33 68.06 -16.27
C PHE A 18 -38.70 66.57 -16.26
N GLY A 19 -39.70 66.18 -17.06
CA GLY A 19 -40.06 64.77 -17.24
C GLY A 19 -38.92 63.93 -17.84
N LEU A 20 -38.21 64.48 -18.83
CA LEU A 20 -37.05 63.84 -19.44
C LEU A 20 -35.89 63.72 -18.46
N ALA A 21 -35.63 64.76 -17.66
CA ALA A 21 -34.59 64.73 -16.63
C ALA A 21 -34.89 63.66 -15.56
N ILE A 22 -36.14 63.55 -15.12
CA ILE A 22 -36.56 62.49 -14.18
C ILE A 22 -36.39 61.12 -14.82
N ALA A 23 -36.80 60.93 -16.07
CA ALA A 23 -36.67 59.65 -16.77
C ALA A 23 -35.18 59.24 -16.95
N LEU A 24 -34.30 60.21 -17.20
CA LEU A 24 -32.87 59.94 -17.35
C LEU A 24 -32.20 59.53 -16.03
N VAL A 25 -32.65 60.12 -14.91
CA VAL A 25 -32.13 59.81 -13.57
C VAL A 25 -32.72 58.52 -13.01
N SER A 26 -33.98 58.19 -13.35
CA SER A 26 -34.65 56.99 -12.86
C SER A 26 -34.32 55.72 -13.65
N ALA A 27 -33.96 55.84 -14.93
CA ALA A 27 -33.58 54.70 -15.77
C ALA A 27 -32.45 53.81 -15.20
N PRO A 28 -31.31 54.35 -14.70
CA PRO A 28 -30.26 53.51 -14.10
C PRO A 28 -30.64 52.94 -12.72
N LEU A 29 -31.70 53.43 -12.08
CA LEU A 29 -32.20 52.90 -10.80
C LEU A 29 -33.07 51.65 -10.99
N LEU A 30 -33.70 51.51 -12.16
CA LEU A 30 -34.57 50.39 -12.52
C LEU A 30 -33.81 49.25 -13.21
N MET A 31 -32.65 49.53 -13.79
CA MET A 31 -31.80 48.53 -14.42
C MET A 31 -30.61 48.23 -13.50
N PRO A 32 -30.56 47.09 -12.81
CA PRO A 32 -29.40 46.73 -12.00
C PRO A 32 -28.21 46.52 -12.92
N VAL A 33 -27.32 47.51 -13.01
CA VAL A 33 -26.11 47.50 -13.85
C VAL A 33 -24.97 46.70 -13.22
N PHE A 34 -25.18 46.17 -12.01
CA PHE A 34 -24.22 45.32 -11.32
C PHE A 34 -24.63 43.86 -11.45
N PRO A 35 -23.83 43.00 -12.11
CA PRO A 35 -24.05 41.57 -12.06
C PRO A 35 -23.76 41.10 -10.63
N PHE A 36 -24.81 40.85 -9.83
CA PHE A 36 -24.70 40.24 -8.50
C PHE A 36 -24.44 38.72 -8.60
N GLY A 37 -23.43 38.35 -9.36
CA GLY A 37 -22.98 36.98 -9.50
C GLY A 37 -21.47 37.01 -9.59
N ASP A 38 -20.80 36.83 -8.44
CA ASP A 38 -19.41 36.43 -8.45
C ASP A 38 -19.38 35.06 -9.14
N GLU A 39 -19.06 35.04 -10.43
CA GLU A 39 -18.88 33.81 -11.17
C GLU A 39 -17.67 33.10 -10.56
N LEU A 40 -17.95 32.17 -9.65
CA LEU A 40 -16.93 31.39 -8.96
C LEU A 40 -16.18 30.56 -10.03
N LYS A 41 -14.94 30.92 -10.28
CA LYS A 41 -14.05 30.18 -11.18
C LYS A 41 -13.23 29.20 -10.38
N VAL A 42 -13.20 27.94 -10.83
CA VAL A 42 -12.39 26.89 -10.20
C VAL A 42 -10.93 27.35 -10.18
N GLY A 43 -10.34 27.40 -8.98
CA GLY A 43 -8.94 27.82 -8.76
C GLY A 43 -8.73 29.31 -8.45
N ALA A 44 -9.78 30.14 -8.43
CA ALA A 44 -9.71 31.50 -7.93
C ALA A 44 -10.06 31.55 -6.43
N ALA A 45 -9.39 32.43 -5.67
CA ALA A 45 -9.66 32.61 -4.25
C ALA A 45 -11.09 33.11 -3.99
N ALA A 46 -11.73 32.59 -2.95
CA ALA A 46 -13.09 32.96 -2.60
C ALA A 46 -13.19 34.44 -2.17
N PRO A 47 -14.08 35.26 -2.78
CA PRO A 47 -14.19 36.68 -2.46
C PRO A 47 -14.86 36.96 -1.09
N ARG A 48 -15.50 35.96 -0.49
CA ARG A 48 -16.09 35.98 0.86
C ARG A 48 -16.31 34.56 1.35
N THR A 49 -16.55 34.39 2.64
CA THR A 49 -16.98 33.10 3.20
C THR A 49 -18.34 32.69 2.60
N ILE A 50 -18.41 31.47 2.08
CA ILE A 50 -19.61 30.90 1.48
C ILE A 50 -20.17 29.83 2.41
N GLU A 51 -21.42 29.99 2.82
CA GLU A 51 -22.15 29.07 3.69
C GLU A 51 -23.28 28.37 2.92
N ALA A 52 -23.63 27.16 3.36
CA ALA A 52 -24.72 26.40 2.78
C ALA A 52 -26.09 27.03 3.13
N THR A 53 -26.82 27.49 2.12
CA THR A 53 -28.16 28.07 2.28
C THR A 53 -29.22 27.00 2.57
N GLU A 54 -29.01 25.78 2.08
CA GLU A 54 -29.86 24.62 2.33
C GLU A 54 -28.99 23.38 2.62
N SER A 55 -29.58 22.36 3.24
CA SER A 55 -28.88 21.09 3.46
C SER A 55 -28.73 20.35 2.14
N VAL A 56 -27.50 20.13 1.69
CA VAL A 56 -27.20 19.43 0.44
C VAL A 56 -26.31 18.23 0.74
N THR A 57 -26.68 17.08 0.17
CA THR A 57 -25.84 15.89 0.13
C THR A 57 -25.42 15.65 -1.31
N TYR A 58 -24.12 15.54 -1.55
CA TYR A 58 -23.59 15.29 -2.88
C TYR A 58 -22.50 14.21 -2.82
N ALA A 59 -22.31 13.50 -3.93
CA ALA A 59 -21.21 12.56 -4.06
C ALA A 59 -19.90 13.35 -4.20
N SER A 60 -19.03 13.25 -3.20
CA SER A 60 -17.73 13.91 -3.23
C SER A 60 -16.77 13.11 -4.08
N ASN A 61 -16.42 13.64 -5.26
CA ASN A 61 -15.45 13.01 -6.16
C ASN A 61 -14.08 12.85 -5.49
N ALA A 62 -13.66 13.83 -4.69
CA ALA A 62 -12.37 13.78 -3.99
C ALA A 62 -12.35 12.69 -2.91
N LEU A 63 -13.38 12.64 -2.05
CA LEU A 63 -13.47 11.60 -1.02
C LEU A 63 -13.67 10.21 -1.63
N THR A 64 -14.42 10.11 -2.72
CA THR A 64 -14.60 8.86 -3.47
C THR A 64 -13.28 8.40 -4.09
N ALA A 65 -12.51 9.29 -4.71
CA ALA A 65 -11.21 8.96 -5.28
C ALA A 65 -10.24 8.48 -4.19
N ALA A 66 -10.16 9.20 -3.06
CA ALA A 66 -9.35 8.78 -1.92
C ALA A 66 -9.78 7.41 -1.36
N ALA A 67 -11.09 7.16 -1.22
CA ALA A 67 -11.61 5.87 -0.77
C ALA A 67 -11.28 4.73 -1.76
N ARG A 68 -11.36 4.99 -3.07
CA ARG A 68 -10.96 4.03 -4.11
C ARG A 68 -9.47 3.72 -4.10
N ASP A 69 -8.64 4.74 -3.93
CA ASP A 69 -7.19 4.55 -3.85
C ASP A 69 -6.80 3.78 -2.59
N GLN A 70 -7.46 4.05 -1.46
CA GLN A 70 -7.28 3.26 -0.25
C GLN A 70 -7.71 1.82 -0.46
N ALA A 71 -8.90 1.58 -1.03
CA ALA A 71 -9.38 0.23 -1.31
C ALA A 71 -8.41 -0.53 -2.24
N ALA A 72 -7.85 0.13 -3.26
CA ALA A 72 -6.84 -0.46 -4.12
C ALA A 72 -5.51 -0.75 -3.38
N ALA A 73 -5.12 0.12 -2.45
CA ALA A 73 -3.91 -0.06 -1.64
C ALA A 73 -4.05 -1.24 -0.67
N ASP A 74 -5.26 -1.48 -0.15
CA ASP A 74 -5.56 -2.56 0.78
C ASP A 74 -5.61 -3.94 0.09
N VAL A 75 -5.74 -3.99 -1.24
CA VAL A 75 -5.68 -5.25 -1.99
C VAL A 75 -4.26 -5.84 -1.94
N PRO A 76 -4.09 -7.03 -1.33
CA PRO A 76 -2.80 -7.69 -1.28
C PRO A 76 -2.35 -8.11 -2.68
N GLY A 77 -1.03 -8.24 -2.85
CA GLY A 77 -0.45 -8.77 -4.09
C GLY A 77 -0.94 -10.18 -4.40
N VAL A 78 -1.28 -10.44 -5.66
CA VAL A 78 -1.56 -11.79 -6.17
C VAL A 78 -0.25 -12.39 -6.65
N TYR A 79 0.06 -13.61 -6.24
CA TYR A 79 1.34 -14.26 -6.54
C TYR A 79 1.17 -15.41 -7.53
N LEU A 80 2.19 -15.59 -8.36
CA LEU A 80 2.33 -16.76 -9.21
C LEU A 80 2.55 -18.03 -8.36
N PRO A 81 2.24 -19.21 -8.90
CA PRO A 81 2.61 -20.47 -8.27
C PRO A 81 4.12 -20.52 -7.93
N PRO A 82 4.52 -21.22 -6.86
CA PRO A 82 5.93 -21.32 -6.47
C PRO A 82 6.80 -21.89 -7.59
N ASP A 83 7.94 -21.25 -7.83
CA ASP A 83 8.91 -21.67 -8.85
C ASP A 83 9.66 -22.92 -8.39
N SER A 84 9.29 -24.04 -9.01
CA SER A 84 9.90 -25.35 -8.74
C SER A 84 11.39 -25.42 -9.08
N ALA A 85 11.88 -24.62 -10.05
CA ALA A 85 13.29 -24.62 -10.43
C ALA A 85 14.16 -24.04 -9.31
N VAL A 86 13.69 -22.97 -8.66
CA VAL A 86 14.37 -22.39 -7.48
C VAL A 86 14.42 -23.40 -6.35
N SER A 87 13.30 -24.08 -6.05
CA SER A 87 13.26 -25.13 -5.02
C SER A 87 14.25 -26.27 -5.31
N GLN A 88 14.32 -26.74 -6.56
CA GLN A 88 15.26 -27.80 -6.95
C GLN A 88 16.73 -27.35 -6.85
N GLN A 89 17.02 -26.11 -7.25
CA GLN A 89 18.36 -25.53 -7.12
C GLN A 89 18.81 -25.47 -5.66
N ARG A 90 17.93 -24.99 -4.76
CA ARG A 90 18.23 -24.90 -3.33
C ARG A 90 18.37 -26.28 -2.69
N ALA A 91 17.53 -27.24 -3.06
CA ALA A 91 17.65 -28.63 -2.60
C ALA A 91 18.98 -29.26 -3.02
N SER A 92 19.41 -29.03 -4.26
CA SER A 92 20.69 -29.52 -4.77
C SER A 92 21.88 -28.87 -4.04
N ALA A 93 21.81 -27.57 -3.77
CA ALA A 93 22.83 -26.84 -3.02
C ALA A 93 22.94 -27.32 -1.57
N LEU A 94 21.82 -27.51 -0.88
CA LEU A 94 21.79 -28.04 0.49
C LEU A 94 22.40 -29.45 0.54
N LYS A 95 22.04 -30.31 -0.41
CA LYS A 95 22.59 -31.66 -0.51
C LYS A 95 24.11 -31.62 -0.70
N ALA A 96 24.62 -30.82 -1.64
CA ALA A 96 26.05 -30.69 -1.88
C ALA A 96 26.80 -30.21 -0.63
N PHE A 97 26.27 -29.19 0.05
CA PHE A 97 26.82 -28.69 1.31
C PHE A 97 26.87 -29.77 2.40
N LEU A 98 25.80 -30.53 2.59
CA LEU A 98 25.75 -31.59 3.61
C LEU A 98 26.71 -32.75 3.30
N GLU A 99 26.97 -33.06 2.04
CA GLU A 99 28.01 -34.02 1.64
C GLU A 99 29.42 -33.51 1.98
N GLU A 100 29.71 -32.22 1.76
CA GLU A 100 30.98 -31.60 2.17
C GLU A 100 31.14 -31.63 3.69
N VAL A 101 30.09 -31.30 4.44
CA VAL A 101 30.05 -31.40 5.90
C VAL A 101 30.30 -32.84 6.36
N ARG A 102 29.70 -33.83 5.69
CA ARG A 102 29.94 -35.26 5.98
C ARG A 102 31.41 -35.61 5.81
N ALA A 103 32.03 -35.18 4.71
CA ALA A 103 33.44 -35.43 4.43
C ALA A 103 34.37 -34.80 5.50
N ILE A 104 34.04 -33.60 5.99
CA ILE A 104 34.79 -32.94 7.08
C ILE A 104 34.64 -33.71 8.39
N ARG A 105 33.41 -34.12 8.76
CA ARG A 105 33.13 -34.88 9.99
C ARG A 105 33.81 -36.25 10.03
N MET A 106 33.98 -36.88 8.87
CA MET A 106 34.62 -38.19 8.75
C MET A 106 36.14 -38.14 8.63
N ARG A 107 36.73 -36.95 8.43
CA ARG A 107 38.18 -36.85 8.23
C ARG A 107 38.93 -37.15 9.54
N PRO A 108 39.87 -38.11 9.53
CA PRO A 108 40.62 -38.50 10.73
C PRO A 108 41.57 -37.38 11.15
N GLY A 109 41.81 -37.27 12.47
CA GLY A 109 42.79 -36.34 13.04
C GLY A 109 42.32 -34.90 13.21
N LEU A 110 41.07 -34.57 12.86
CA LEU A 110 40.48 -33.26 13.13
C LEU A 110 39.77 -33.23 14.49
N SER A 111 40.05 -32.20 15.28
CA SER A 111 39.24 -31.83 16.44
C SER A 111 37.91 -31.22 16.02
N SER A 112 36.90 -31.25 16.91
CA SER A 112 35.59 -30.64 16.65
C SER A 112 35.69 -29.16 16.30
N GLN A 113 36.62 -28.42 16.92
CA GLN A 113 36.82 -27.01 16.62
C GLN A 113 37.36 -26.79 15.20
N GLU A 114 38.31 -27.62 14.75
CA GLU A 114 38.83 -27.54 13.39
C GLU A 114 37.79 -27.93 12.35
N GLN A 115 36.89 -28.87 12.67
CA GLN A 115 35.74 -29.19 11.81
C GLN A 115 34.82 -27.99 11.64
N VAL A 116 34.48 -27.27 12.72
CA VAL A 116 33.66 -26.05 12.66
C VAL A 116 34.31 -24.97 11.79
N VAL A 117 35.64 -24.78 11.91
CA VAL A 117 36.40 -23.83 11.09
C VAL A 117 36.34 -24.23 9.62
N GLN A 118 36.56 -25.50 9.29
CA GLN A 118 36.51 -25.98 7.90
C GLN A 118 35.12 -25.89 7.29
N ILE A 119 34.06 -26.19 8.04
CA ILE A 119 32.67 -26.01 7.58
C ILE A 119 32.41 -24.53 7.29
N GLY A 120 32.93 -23.62 8.12
CA GLY A 120 32.83 -22.17 7.89
C GLY A 120 33.60 -21.66 6.68
N ALA A 121 34.57 -22.42 6.16
CA ALA A 121 35.33 -22.06 4.97
C ALA A 121 34.64 -22.51 3.66
N LEU A 122 33.55 -23.29 3.75
CA LEU A 122 32.80 -23.74 2.57
C LEU A 122 32.00 -22.58 1.96
N ALA A 123 32.25 -22.29 0.69
CA ALA A 123 31.50 -21.26 -0.05
C ALA A 123 29.99 -21.56 -0.11
N SER A 124 29.63 -22.85 -0.20
CA SER A 124 28.25 -23.33 -0.24
C SER A 124 27.45 -23.02 1.04
N GLY A 125 28.12 -22.73 2.15
CA GLY A 125 27.53 -22.43 3.45
C GLY A 125 27.59 -20.96 3.87
N SER A 126 27.77 -20.02 2.92
CA SER A 126 28.08 -18.60 3.20
C SER A 126 27.03 -17.81 4.01
N GLY A 127 25.89 -18.42 4.36
CA GLY A 127 24.87 -17.83 5.25
C GLY A 127 24.72 -18.54 6.60
N LEU A 128 25.47 -19.61 6.87
CA LEU A 128 25.28 -20.42 8.07
C LEU A 128 25.98 -19.81 9.30
N ALA A 129 25.23 -19.54 10.36
CA ALA A 129 25.79 -18.97 11.58
C ALA A 129 26.75 -19.93 12.30
N ALA A 130 27.55 -19.39 13.23
CA ALA A 130 28.48 -20.17 14.04
C ALA A 130 27.77 -21.26 14.88
N ALA A 131 26.59 -20.95 15.42
CA ALA A 131 25.79 -21.90 16.17
C ALA A 131 25.41 -23.12 15.32
N GLY A 132 24.91 -22.89 14.10
CA GLY A 132 24.59 -23.97 13.15
C GLY A 132 25.78 -24.87 12.84
N ARG A 133 26.97 -24.28 12.62
CA ARG A 133 28.21 -25.05 12.38
C ARG A 133 28.61 -25.92 13.56
N THR A 134 28.58 -25.38 14.77
CA THR A 134 28.86 -26.14 15.99
C THR A 134 27.86 -27.27 16.19
N SER A 135 26.56 -26.98 15.99
CA SER A 135 25.50 -27.98 16.07
C SER A 135 25.64 -29.07 15.02
N LEU A 136 26.02 -28.73 13.79
CA LEU A 136 26.31 -29.70 12.73
C LEU A 136 27.45 -30.65 13.08
N VAL A 137 28.42 -30.22 13.89
CA VAL A 137 29.50 -31.09 14.40
C VAL A 137 29.05 -31.89 15.63
N ALA A 138 28.16 -31.34 16.45
CA ALA A 138 27.66 -31.96 17.67
C ALA A 138 26.65 -33.11 17.43
N ILE A 139 25.96 -33.15 16.28
CA ILE A 139 25.05 -34.26 15.92
C ILE A 139 25.83 -35.59 15.95
N GLU A 140 25.24 -36.65 16.48
CA GLU A 140 25.87 -37.96 16.54
C GLU A 140 26.13 -38.55 15.14
N ARG A 141 27.16 -39.38 14.99
CA ARG A 141 27.49 -39.99 13.69
C ARG A 141 26.38 -40.90 13.18
N SER A 142 25.76 -41.67 14.07
CA SER A 142 24.61 -42.55 13.80
C SER A 142 23.37 -41.79 13.35
N GLU A 143 23.20 -40.54 13.78
CA GLU A 143 22.01 -39.73 13.51
C GLU A 143 22.16 -38.82 12.30
N PHE A 144 23.39 -38.59 11.83
CA PHE A 144 23.67 -37.61 10.79
C PHE A 144 22.95 -37.91 9.46
N ASP A 145 22.81 -39.17 9.07
CA ASP A 145 22.12 -39.52 7.82
C ASP A 145 20.60 -39.30 7.93
N ALA A 146 20.02 -39.55 9.11
CA ALA A 146 18.63 -39.21 9.39
C ALA A 146 18.42 -37.68 9.37
N PHE A 147 19.37 -36.94 9.94
CA PHE A 147 19.38 -35.47 9.89
C PHE A 147 19.43 -34.94 8.46
N VAL A 148 20.31 -35.46 7.60
CA VAL A 148 20.42 -35.04 6.18
C VAL A 148 19.09 -35.23 5.46
N THR A 149 18.44 -36.38 5.68
CA THR A 149 17.13 -36.67 5.08
C THR A 149 16.07 -35.69 5.57
N ARG A 150 16.04 -35.41 6.88
CA ARG A 150 15.10 -34.45 7.48
C ARG A 150 15.33 -33.03 6.99
N ALA A 151 16.58 -32.59 6.86
CA ALA A 151 16.93 -31.26 6.36
C ALA A 151 16.49 -31.07 4.89
N ALA A 152 16.66 -32.10 4.05
CA ALA A 152 16.17 -32.08 2.68
C ALA A 152 14.63 -32.00 2.63
N SER A 153 13.93 -32.83 3.41
CA SER A 153 12.46 -32.79 3.49
C SER A 153 11.93 -31.48 4.08
N ALA A 154 12.65 -30.86 5.02
CA ALA A 154 12.28 -29.58 5.59
C ALA A 154 12.36 -28.46 4.56
N LEU A 155 13.47 -28.39 3.80
CA LEU A 155 13.62 -27.41 2.74
C LEU A 155 12.53 -27.57 1.67
N GLU A 156 12.28 -28.81 1.23
CA GLU A 156 11.21 -29.09 0.27
C GLU A 156 9.83 -28.72 0.82
N GLY A 157 9.53 -29.11 2.06
CA GLY A 157 8.25 -28.82 2.70
C GLY A 157 7.97 -27.32 2.85
N ILE A 158 8.99 -26.55 3.25
CA ILE A 158 8.91 -25.10 3.38
C ILE A 158 8.72 -24.43 2.02
N MET A 159 9.55 -24.79 1.03
CA MET A 159 9.52 -24.14 -0.28
C MET A 159 8.30 -24.54 -1.12
N LYS A 160 7.73 -25.73 -0.92
CA LYS A 160 6.56 -26.22 -1.66
C LYS A 160 5.32 -25.35 -1.46
N ALA A 161 5.17 -24.73 -0.29
CA ALA A 161 4.04 -23.84 0.02
C ALA A 161 4.17 -22.44 -0.63
N GLY A 162 5.34 -22.10 -1.18
CA GLY A 162 5.66 -20.75 -1.62
C GLY A 162 6.13 -19.88 -0.46
N VAL A 163 7.30 -19.28 -0.62
CA VAL A 163 7.94 -18.46 0.40
C VAL A 163 8.28 -17.10 -0.18
N LYS A 164 7.80 -16.03 0.46
CA LYS A 164 8.22 -14.65 0.24
C LYS A 164 9.41 -14.34 1.13
N ASP A 165 10.20 -13.36 0.73
CA ASP A 165 11.36 -12.89 1.50
C ASP A 165 11.01 -12.52 2.94
N SER A 166 9.94 -11.76 3.14
CA SER A 166 9.45 -11.37 4.47
C SER A 166 8.87 -12.50 5.30
N GLU A 167 8.62 -13.68 4.73
CA GLU A 167 7.96 -14.82 5.38
C GLU A 167 8.92 -15.96 5.72
N ILE A 168 10.19 -15.90 5.31
CA ILE A 168 11.14 -17.01 5.48
C ILE A 168 11.19 -17.47 6.95
N GLU A 169 11.40 -16.55 7.89
CA GLU A 169 11.51 -16.88 9.32
C GLU A 169 10.21 -17.50 9.86
N ALA A 170 9.06 -16.88 9.55
CA ALA A 170 7.76 -17.38 9.97
C ALA A 170 7.45 -18.78 9.43
N ARG A 171 7.86 -19.08 8.19
CA ARG A 171 7.70 -20.41 7.57
C ARG A 171 8.57 -21.46 8.25
N ILE A 172 9.80 -21.09 8.61
CA ILE A 172 10.71 -21.97 9.35
C ILE A 172 10.12 -22.29 10.73
N ASP A 173 9.63 -21.29 11.45
CA ASP A 173 8.99 -21.47 12.75
C ASP A 173 7.74 -22.36 12.67
N GLN A 174 6.87 -22.11 11.68
CA GLN A 174 5.68 -22.92 11.45
C GLN A 174 6.03 -24.38 11.16
N PHE A 175 7.07 -24.60 10.33
CA PHE A 175 7.52 -25.94 10.01
C PHE A 175 8.03 -26.69 11.25
N LEU A 176 8.88 -26.03 12.06
CA LEU A 176 9.48 -26.60 13.27
C LEU A 176 8.46 -26.78 14.42
N ALA A 177 7.41 -25.98 14.47
CA ALA A 177 6.33 -26.11 15.44
C ALA A 177 5.42 -27.33 15.17
N THR A 178 5.50 -27.94 13.99
CA THR A 178 4.70 -29.12 13.63
C THR A 178 5.27 -30.35 14.34
N PRO A 179 4.49 -31.09 15.16
CA PRO A 179 5.01 -32.24 15.93
C PRO A 179 5.68 -33.33 15.09
N ALA A 180 5.19 -33.55 13.86
CA ALA A 180 5.79 -34.52 12.93
C ALA A 180 7.20 -34.13 12.45
N ASN A 181 7.57 -32.86 12.57
CA ASN A 181 8.85 -32.30 12.15
C ASN A 181 9.76 -31.97 13.34
N ALA A 182 9.36 -32.37 14.56
CA ALA A 182 10.12 -32.08 15.77
C ALA A 182 11.55 -32.67 15.66
N PRO A 183 12.59 -31.85 15.89
CA PRO A 183 13.97 -32.33 15.95
C PRO A 183 14.16 -33.32 17.10
N ALA A 184 15.06 -34.30 16.92
CA ALA A 184 15.38 -35.31 17.93
C ALA A 184 16.22 -34.76 19.09
N SER A 185 17.00 -33.70 18.85
CA SER A 185 17.84 -33.06 19.86
C SER A 185 17.89 -31.54 19.71
N THR A 186 18.35 -30.85 20.75
CA THR A 186 18.57 -29.39 20.73
C THR A 186 19.66 -28.98 19.73
N ALA A 187 20.70 -29.80 19.59
CA ALA A 187 21.72 -29.62 18.56
C ALA A 187 21.09 -29.73 17.17
N GLU A 188 20.26 -30.74 16.94
CA GLU A 188 19.57 -30.92 15.67
C GLU A 188 18.61 -29.75 15.35
N GLN A 189 17.87 -29.28 16.34
CA GLN A 189 16.97 -28.12 16.19
C GLN A 189 17.73 -26.87 15.76
N THR A 190 18.87 -26.60 16.41
CA THR A 190 19.71 -25.44 16.10
C THR A 190 20.31 -25.58 14.71
N ALA A 191 20.88 -26.74 14.37
CA ALA A 191 21.44 -27.00 13.04
C ALA A 191 20.37 -26.86 11.94
N LEU A 192 19.17 -27.42 12.16
CA LEU A 192 18.09 -27.38 11.19
C LEU A 192 17.60 -25.94 10.95
N ARG A 193 17.37 -25.17 12.01
CA ARG A 193 16.95 -23.76 11.91
C ARG A 193 17.96 -22.94 11.11
N GLU A 194 19.23 -23.04 11.46
CA GLU A 194 20.32 -22.29 10.83
C GLU A 194 20.53 -22.70 9.37
N LEU A 195 20.40 -23.99 9.05
CA LEU A 195 20.39 -24.47 7.67
C LEU A 195 19.21 -23.90 6.89
N MET A 196 17.99 -23.93 7.46
CA MET A 196 16.83 -23.40 6.75
C MET A 196 16.97 -21.90 6.51
N GLN A 197 17.49 -21.13 7.47
CA GLN A 197 17.76 -19.70 7.28
C GLN A 197 18.80 -19.44 6.17
N ALA A 198 19.82 -20.30 6.03
CA ALA A 198 20.85 -20.15 5.01
C ALA A 198 20.42 -20.62 3.60
N PHE A 199 19.56 -21.64 3.50
CA PHE A 199 19.24 -22.31 2.23
C PHE A 199 17.83 -22.04 1.69
N VAL A 200 16.87 -21.66 2.54
CA VAL A 200 15.53 -21.25 2.08
C VAL A 200 15.68 -19.92 1.34
N ALA A 201 15.06 -19.84 0.16
CA ALA A 201 15.05 -18.63 -0.64
C ALA A 201 13.63 -18.33 -1.14
N PRO A 202 13.34 -17.05 -1.44
CA PRO A 202 12.06 -16.69 -2.03
C PRO A 202 11.87 -17.41 -3.36
N ASN A 203 10.71 -18.05 -3.53
CA ASN A 203 10.37 -18.78 -4.76
C ASN A 203 8.99 -18.41 -5.30
N VAL A 204 8.35 -17.37 -4.78
CA VAL A 204 7.13 -16.80 -5.35
C VAL A 204 7.44 -15.44 -5.94
N ARG A 205 6.77 -15.13 -7.06
CA ARG A 205 6.87 -13.84 -7.73
C ARG A 205 5.49 -13.20 -7.79
N LEU A 206 5.45 -11.88 -7.69
CA LEU A 206 4.21 -11.12 -7.83
C LEU A 206 3.70 -11.26 -9.27
N ASP A 207 2.44 -11.62 -9.42
CA ASP A 207 1.71 -11.50 -10.67
C ASP A 207 1.22 -10.04 -10.78
N GLU A 208 2.01 -9.20 -11.45
CA GLU A 208 1.69 -7.78 -11.61
C GLU A 208 0.36 -7.57 -12.33
N GLU A 209 0.02 -8.43 -13.29
CA GLU A 209 -1.20 -8.29 -14.07
C GLU A 209 -2.43 -8.68 -13.26
N ALA A 210 -2.40 -9.83 -12.58
CA ALA A 210 -3.48 -10.23 -11.68
C ALA A 210 -3.63 -9.26 -10.50
N THR A 211 -2.53 -8.75 -9.96
CA THR A 211 -2.57 -7.74 -8.88
C THR A 211 -3.18 -6.44 -9.37
N ARG A 212 -2.79 -5.93 -10.55
CA ARG A 212 -3.40 -4.72 -11.13
C ARG A 212 -4.90 -4.90 -11.35
N ARG A 213 -5.30 -6.03 -11.95
CA ARG A 213 -6.73 -6.35 -12.16
C ARG A 213 -7.51 -6.37 -10.85
N ALA A 214 -7.02 -7.06 -9.82
CA ALA A 214 -7.67 -7.11 -8.52
C ALA A 214 -7.79 -5.72 -7.87
N ARG A 215 -6.77 -4.87 -8.02
CA ARG A 215 -6.81 -3.48 -7.54
C ARG A 215 -7.83 -2.63 -8.29
N ASP A 216 -7.91 -2.78 -9.61
CA ASP A 216 -8.88 -2.04 -10.43
C ASP A 216 -10.31 -2.50 -10.16
N GLU A 217 -10.52 -3.80 -9.93
CA GLU A 217 -11.79 -4.35 -9.46
C GLU A 217 -12.18 -3.78 -8.10
N ALA A 218 -11.25 -3.65 -7.15
CA ALA A 218 -11.52 -3.03 -5.86
C ALA A 218 -11.88 -1.54 -5.99
N ARG A 219 -11.21 -0.79 -6.87
CA ARG A 219 -11.60 0.60 -7.18
C ARG A 219 -13.02 0.67 -7.74
N ALA A 220 -13.35 -0.21 -8.68
CA ALA A 220 -14.66 -0.25 -9.31
C ALA A 220 -15.77 -0.64 -8.33
N ALA A 221 -15.49 -1.57 -7.40
CA ALA A 221 -16.42 -2.02 -6.38
C ALA A 221 -16.64 -1.00 -5.25
N THR A 222 -15.75 -0.02 -5.08
CA THR A 222 -15.86 0.99 -4.03
C THR A 222 -16.95 2.02 -4.37
N ALA A 223 -17.94 2.11 -3.48
CA ALA A 223 -19.08 3.00 -3.60
C ALA A 223 -18.70 4.48 -3.51
N LEU A 224 -19.59 5.34 -4.01
CA LEU A 224 -19.45 6.79 -3.89
C LEU A 224 -19.53 7.21 -2.42
N VAL A 225 -18.63 8.13 -2.02
CA VAL A 225 -18.65 8.75 -0.70
C VAL A 225 -19.48 10.03 -0.79
N TYR A 226 -20.56 10.09 0.00
CA TYR A 226 -21.42 11.25 0.08
C TYR A 226 -20.96 12.18 1.21
N GLN A 227 -20.90 13.47 0.91
CA GLN A 227 -20.66 14.52 1.89
C GLN A 227 -21.94 15.35 2.03
N THR A 228 -22.34 15.58 3.27
CA THR A 228 -23.47 16.44 3.62
C THR A 228 -22.96 17.75 4.18
N TYR A 229 -23.50 18.86 3.68
CA TYR A 229 -23.39 20.18 4.30
C TYR A 229 -24.75 20.56 4.87
N ALA A 230 -24.80 20.87 6.17
CA ALA A 230 -26.01 21.34 6.81
C ALA A 230 -26.21 22.84 6.60
N VAL A 231 -27.44 23.33 6.74
CA VAL A 231 -27.76 24.77 6.70
C VAL A 231 -26.84 25.56 7.65
N GLY A 232 -26.24 26.65 7.15
CA GLY A 232 -25.34 27.51 7.91
C GLY A 232 -23.91 26.95 8.09
N GLN A 233 -23.60 25.79 7.49
CA GLN A 233 -22.24 25.27 7.51
C GLN A 233 -21.37 25.99 6.47
N VAL A 234 -20.17 26.40 6.88
CA VAL A 234 -19.19 27.01 5.99
C VAL A 234 -18.68 25.98 4.97
N ILE A 235 -18.80 26.32 3.68
CA ILE A 235 -18.32 25.52 2.55
C ILE A 235 -16.88 25.92 2.20
N VAL A 236 -16.62 27.24 2.10
CA VAL A 236 -15.28 27.79 1.83
C VAL A 236 -15.13 29.11 2.59
N THR A 237 -13.95 29.38 3.15
CA THR A 237 -13.68 30.67 3.81
C THR A 237 -13.12 31.68 2.81
N GLU A 238 -13.29 32.97 3.08
CA GLU A 238 -12.70 34.04 2.29
C GLU A 238 -11.18 33.84 2.10
N GLY A 239 -10.70 34.02 0.87
CA GLY A 239 -9.29 33.93 0.50
C GLY A 239 -8.72 32.52 0.28
N GLN A 240 -9.53 31.46 0.46
CA GLN A 240 -9.15 30.07 0.11
C GLN A 240 -9.44 29.74 -1.35
#